data_AF-A0A9D6P161-F1
#
_entry.id   AF-A0A9D6P161-F1
#
_cell.length_a   1.000
_cell.length_b   1.000
_cell.length_c   1.000
_cell.angle_alpha   90.00
_cell.angle_beta   90.00
_cell.angle_gamma   90.00
#
_symmetry.space_group_name_H-M   'P 1'
#
loop_
_entity.id
_entity.type
_entity.pdbx_description
1 polymer ?
#
loop_
_entity_poly.entity_id
_entity_poly.type
_entity_poly.pdbx_seq_one_letter_code
_entity_poly.pdbx_strand_id
1 'polypeptide(L)'
;MNPKMFLTWGGWVLVLVAILGAIGVIGPTADQSLFGESWYFDAAENWAHLIIGLVGLAAAMWTDAGMQRTLTWIVGIVALIIGLWGWFLSGDAPNFYGANLENPLDNILHLVVGIWALWAVMGKEE
;
A
#
# COMPACT_ATOMS: atom_id res chain seq x y z
N MET A 1 -8.42 -16.63 -1.85
CA MET A 1 -7.40 -15.79 -1.18
C MET A 1 -7.72 -15.80 0.31
N ASN A 2 -6.73 -16.01 1.17
CA ASN A 2 -6.86 -15.93 2.63
C ASN A 2 -5.88 -14.86 3.17
N PRO A 3 -5.92 -14.50 4.46
CA PRO A 3 -5.07 -13.45 5.04
C PRO A 3 -3.58 -13.68 4.80
N LYS A 4 -3.09 -14.92 4.97
CA LYS A 4 -1.69 -15.30 4.71
C LYS A 4 -1.27 -15.01 3.28
N MET A 5 -2.11 -15.39 2.31
CA MET A 5 -1.83 -15.16 0.90
C MET A 5 -1.83 -13.65 0.59
N PHE A 6 -2.75 -12.87 1.16
CA PHE A 6 -2.74 -11.41 1.00
C PHE A 6 -1.46 -10.79 1.55
N LEU A 7 -1.06 -11.14 2.78
CA LEU A 7 0.17 -10.63 3.39
C LEU A 7 1.42 -11.02 2.57
N THR A 8 1.42 -12.22 1.99
CA THR A 8 2.51 -12.71 1.14
C THR A 8 2.57 -11.95 -0.18
N TRP A 9 1.48 -11.95 -0.96
CA TRP A 9 1.46 -11.32 -2.28
C TRP A 9 1.50 -9.80 -2.19
N GLY A 10 0.72 -9.21 -1.29
CA GLY A 10 0.73 -7.79 -1.01
C GLY A 10 2.10 -7.33 -0.51
N GLY A 11 2.74 -8.12 0.37
CA GLY A 11 4.11 -7.85 0.82
C GLY A 11 5.12 -7.78 -0.33
N TRP A 12 5.10 -8.77 -1.23
CA TRP A 12 5.97 -8.76 -2.41
C TRP A 12 5.67 -7.62 -3.38
N VAL A 13 4.39 -7.30 -3.61
CA VAL A 13 3.99 -6.16 -4.44
C VAL A 13 4.53 -4.86 -3.86
N LEU A 14 4.39 -4.63 -2.56
CA LEU A 14 4.88 -3.41 -1.91
C LEU A 14 6.41 -3.29 -1.95
N VAL A 15 7.14 -4.40 -1.71
CA VAL A 15 8.60 -4.42 -1.86
C VAL A 15 9.00 -4.10 -3.30
N LEU A 16 8.33 -4.68 -4.28
CA LEU A 16 8.62 -4.43 -5.70
C LEU A 16 8.33 -2.97 -6.07
N VAL A 17 7.19 -2.42 -5.65
CA VAL A 17 6.83 -1.00 -5.87
C VAL A 17 7.89 -0.08 -5.27
N ALA A 18 8.32 -0.34 -4.04
CA ALA A 18 9.36 0.46 -3.39
C ALA A 18 10.71 0.41 -4.14
N ILE A 19 11.11 -0.77 -4.63
CA ILE A 19 12.34 -0.91 -5.42
C ILE A 19 12.21 -0.14 -6.74
N LEU A 20 11.09 -0.32 -7.46
CA LEU A 20 10.84 0.36 -8.73
C LEU A 20 10.78 1.89 -8.57
N GLY A 21 10.22 2.37 -7.46
CA GLY A 21 10.23 3.80 -7.13
C GLY A 21 11.63 4.28 -6.80
N ALA A 22 12.43 3.53 -6.03
CA ALA A 22 13.79 3.94 -5.68
C ALA A 22 14.78 3.97 -6.86
N ILE A 23 14.58 3.13 -7.89
CA ILE A 23 15.49 3.02 -9.04
C ILE A 23 15.11 3.88 -10.25
N GLY A 24 14.09 4.74 -10.17
CA GLY A 24 13.73 5.59 -11.31
C GLY A 24 12.77 4.95 -12.32
N VAL A 25 11.92 4.01 -11.91
CA VAL A 25 10.87 3.46 -12.79
C VAL A 25 9.52 4.11 -12.48
N ILE A 26 9.19 4.33 -11.20
CA ILE A 26 7.92 4.94 -10.76
C ILE A 26 8.12 6.02 -9.67
N GLY A 27 9.26 6.72 -9.68
CA GLY A 27 9.63 7.72 -8.67
C GLY A 27 11.16 7.83 -8.52
N PRO A 28 11.70 8.47 -7.46
CA PRO A 28 11.01 9.16 -6.37
C PRO A 28 10.51 10.57 -6.71
N THR A 29 10.75 11.05 -7.93
CA THR A 29 10.18 12.30 -8.44
C THR A 29 9.38 12.04 -9.71
N ALA A 30 8.52 12.99 -10.09
CA ALA A 30 7.77 12.93 -11.34
C ALA A 30 8.70 12.74 -12.55
N ASP A 31 9.78 13.52 -12.65
CA ASP A 31 10.78 13.43 -13.74
C ASP A 31 11.45 12.07 -13.86
N GLN A 32 11.50 11.30 -12.77
CA GLN A 32 12.10 9.97 -12.71
C GLN A 32 11.07 8.85 -12.93
N SER A 33 9.77 9.16 -12.96
CA SER A 33 8.72 8.16 -13.19
C SER A 33 8.45 7.98 -14.68
N LEU A 34 8.24 6.72 -15.11
CA LEU A 34 7.72 6.42 -16.45
C LEU A 34 6.33 7.03 -16.72
N PHE A 35 5.60 7.39 -15.67
CA PHE A 35 4.28 8.02 -15.75
C PHE A 35 4.31 9.53 -15.51
N GLY A 36 5.49 10.12 -15.28
CA GLY A 36 5.62 11.56 -15.03
C GLY A 36 4.81 12.04 -13.82
N GLU A 37 4.30 13.26 -13.93
CA GLU A 37 3.36 13.89 -12.97
C GLU A 37 2.06 13.10 -12.80
N SER A 38 1.73 12.20 -13.73
CA SER A 38 0.48 11.44 -13.65
C SER A 38 0.54 10.34 -12.62
N TRP A 39 1.72 9.81 -12.25
CA TRP A 39 1.87 8.83 -11.18
C TRP A 39 3.33 8.61 -10.78
N TYR A 40 3.66 8.88 -9.52
CA TYR A 40 4.97 8.55 -8.96
C TYR A 40 4.82 8.36 -7.45
N PHE A 41 5.72 7.59 -6.85
CA PHE A 41 5.82 7.48 -5.40
C PHE A 41 7.03 8.24 -4.92
N ASP A 42 6.85 9.16 -3.99
CA ASP A 42 7.95 9.93 -3.43
C ASP A 42 8.88 9.08 -2.52
N ALA A 43 9.92 9.70 -1.98
CA ALA A 43 10.86 8.99 -1.11
C ALA A 43 10.18 8.43 0.15
N ALA A 44 9.23 9.16 0.75
CA ALA A 44 8.54 8.73 1.95
C ALA A 44 7.59 7.56 1.67
N GLU A 45 6.86 7.62 0.57
CA GLU A 45 5.97 6.55 0.11
C GLU A 45 6.73 5.28 -0.24
N ASN A 46 7.89 5.39 -0.92
CA ASN A 46 8.75 4.25 -1.18
C ASN A 46 9.25 3.58 0.12
N TRP A 47 9.64 4.37 1.13
CA TRP A 47 10.00 3.83 2.44
C TRP A 47 8.82 3.16 3.14
N ALA A 48 7.64 3.77 3.09
CA ALA A 48 6.42 3.20 3.66
C ALA A 48 6.08 1.85 3.00
N HIS A 49 6.09 1.78 1.67
CA HIS A 49 5.88 0.54 0.92
C HIS A 49 6.92 -0.52 1.26
N LEU A 50 8.20 -0.17 1.34
CA LEU A 50 9.25 -1.13 1.70
C LEU A 50 9.03 -1.71 3.10
N ILE A 51 8.83 -0.84 4.09
CA ILE A 51 8.69 -1.26 5.50
C ILE A 51 7.41 -2.09 5.67
N ILE A 52 6.27 -1.61 5.18
CA ILE A 52 4.99 -2.31 5.27
C ILE A 52 5.05 -3.64 4.51
N GLY A 53 5.70 -3.66 3.35
CA GLY A 53 5.89 -4.88 2.56
C GLY A 53 6.70 -5.94 3.30
N LEU A 54 7.84 -5.57 3.88
CA LEU A 54 8.68 -6.46 4.68
C LEU A 54 7.95 -6.94 5.95
N VAL A 55 7.22 -6.06 6.64
CA VAL A 55 6.40 -6.42 7.81
C VAL A 55 5.29 -7.39 7.41
N GLY A 56 4.64 -7.20 6.26
CA GLY A 56 3.63 -8.11 5.73
C GLY A 56 4.19 -9.50 5.44
N LEU A 57 5.35 -9.58 4.77
CA LEU A 57 6.04 -10.85 4.51
C LEU A 57 6.44 -11.55 5.82
N ALA A 58 6.99 -10.80 6.78
CA ALA A 58 7.35 -11.33 8.10
C ALA A 58 6.12 -11.86 8.85
N ALA A 59 5.01 -11.10 8.84
CA ALA A 59 3.76 -11.52 9.46
C ALA A 59 3.21 -12.81 8.83
N ALA A 60 3.25 -12.94 7.50
CA ALA A 60 2.80 -14.15 6.82
C ALA A 60 3.59 -15.42 7.20
N MET A 61 4.85 -15.26 7.64
CA MET A 61 5.74 -16.37 8.02
C MET A 61 5.74 -16.68 9.51
N TRP A 62 5.62 -15.66 10.37
CA TRP A 62 5.96 -15.79 11.79
C TRP A 62 4.80 -15.61 12.76
N THR A 63 3.60 -15.24 12.28
CA THR A 63 2.43 -15.10 13.16
C THR A 63 1.40 -16.19 12.89
N ASP A 64 0.54 -16.44 13.88
CA ASP A 64 -0.59 -17.36 13.73
C ASP A 64 -1.70 -16.78 12.85
N ALA A 65 -2.65 -17.63 12.47
CA ALA A 65 -3.73 -17.28 11.55
C ALA A 65 -4.61 -16.14 12.09
N GLY A 66 -4.89 -16.12 13.40
CA GLY A 66 -5.68 -15.06 14.02
C GLY A 66 -5.01 -13.68 13.95
N MET A 67 -3.68 -13.64 14.16
CA MET A 67 -2.89 -12.42 13.99
C MET A 67 -2.81 -12.00 12.52
N GLN A 68 -2.60 -12.93 11.59
CA GLN A 68 -2.61 -12.65 10.14
C GLN A 68 -3.95 -12.03 9.70
N ARG A 69 -5.06 -12.57 10.19
CA ARG A 69 -6.41 -12.03 9.97
C ARG A 69 -6.53 -10.60 10.46
N THR A 70 -6.09 -10.37 11.68
CA THR A 70 -6.20 -9.07 12.36
C THR A 70 -5.38 -8.02 11.63
N LEU A 71 -4.13 -8.33 11.28
CA LEU A 71 -3.26 -7.43 10.52
C LEU A 71 -3.84 -7.13 9.12
N THR A 72 -4.31 -8.16 8.41
CA THR A 72 -4.95 -7.98 7.09
C THR A 72 -6.19 -7.10 7.19
N TRP A 73 -7.00 -7.28 8.24
CA TRP A 73 -8.17 -6.45 8.49
C TRP A 73 -7.79 -4.99 8.78
N ILE A 74 -6.78 -4.75 9.62
CA ILE A 74 -6.26 -3.41 9.91
C ILE A 74 -5.78 -2.73 8.62
N VAL A 75 -4.96 -3.42 7.80
CA VAL A 75 -4.50 -2.91 6.51
C VAL A 75 -5.68 -2.54 5.62
N GLY A 76 -6.70 -3.39 5.56
CA GLY A 76 -7.91 -3.13 4.78
C GLY A 76 -8.65 -1.87 5.20
N ILE A 77 -8.90 -1.72 6.50
CA ILE A 77 -9.59 -0.53 7.04
C ILE A 77 -8.77 0.74 6.85
N VAL A 78 -7.47 0.70 7.17
CA VAL A 78 -6.59 1.87 7.03
C VAL A 78 -6.48 2.29 5.56
N ALA A 79 -6.30 1.35 4.63
CA ALA A 79 -6.22 1.66 3.21
C ALA A 79 -7.53 2.25 2.66
N LEU A 80 -8.70 1.75 3.09
CA LEU A 80 -9.98 2.37 2.72
C LEU A 80 -10.13 3.78 3.28
N ILE A 81 -9.74 4.01 4.53
CA ILE A 81 -9.78 5.34 5.14
C ILE A 81 -8.88 6.30 4.35
N ILE A 82 -7.63 5.92 4.08
CA ILE A 82 -6.69 6.74 3.32
C ILE A 82 -7.22 7.03 1.92
N GLY A 83 -7.66 6.00 1.19
CA GLY A 83 -8.16 6.14 -0.17
C GLY A 83 -9.46 6.95 -0.28
N LEU A 84 -10.32 6.93 0.75
CA LEU A 84 -11.49 7.80 0.81
C LEU A 84 -11.14 9.23 1.22
N TRP A 85 -10.22 9.38 2.19
CA TRP A 85 -9.86 10.66 2.75
C TRP A 85 -9.04 11.51 1.76
N GLY A 86 -8.22 10.90 0.92
CA GLY A 86 -7.42 11.62 -0.09
C GLY A 86 -8.25 12.43 -1.09
N TRP A 87 -9.51 12.05 -1.35
CA TRP A 87 -10.42 12.87 -2.18
C TRP A 87 -10.80 14.21 -1.56
N PHE A 88 -10.62 14.36 -0.26
CA PHE A 88 -10.94 15.58 0.49
C PHE A 88 -9.69 16.41 0.86
N LEU A 89 -8.49 15.92 0.54
CA LEU A 89 -7.20 16.54 0.87
C LEU A 89 -6.57 17.34 -0.29
N SER A 90 -7.35 17.69 -1.32
CA SER A 90 -6.84 18.44 -2.46
C SER A 90 -6.34 19.84 -2.05
N GLY A 91 -5.04 20.12 -2.20
CA GLY A 91 -4.56 21.49 -2.28
C GLY A 91 -3.17 21.85 -1.72
N ASP A 92 -2.52 21.03 -0.90
CA ASP A 92 -1.16 21.31 -0.38
C ASP A 92 -0.38 20.02 -0.06
N ALA A 93 0.63 19.70 -0.88
CA ALA A 93 1.58 18.61 -0.67
C ALA A 93 2.65 18.96 0.40
N PRO A 94 3.05 18.02 1.29
CA PRO A 94 2.46 16.70 1.51
C PRO A 94 1.19 16.80 2.38
N ASN A 95 0.11 16.15 1.94
CA ASN A 95 -1.23 16.34 2.51
C ASN A 95 -1.66 15.30 3.57
N PHE A 96 -0.91 14.21 3.76
CA PHE A 96 -1.22 13.21 4.80
C PHE A 96 0.03 12.54 5.41
N TYR A 97 0.45 12.99 6.60
CA TYR A 97 1.57 12.40 7.36
C TYR A 97 2.87 12.17 6.57
N GLY A 98 3.15 13.00 5.55
CA GLY A 98 4.33 12.88 4.68
C GLY A 98 4.13 12.03 3.42
N ALA A 99 2.92 11.53 3.16
CA ALA A 99 2.52 10.95 1.87
C ALA A 99 1.76 12.01 1.04
N ASN A 100 1.75 11.81 -0.29
CA ASN A 100 1.24 12.79 -1.24
C ASN A 100 0.00 12.26 -1.96
N LEU A 101 -1.17 12.36 -1.31
CA LEU A 101 -2.44 11.83 -1.82
C LEU A 101 -3.14 12.75 -2.84
N GLU A 102 -2.39 13.65 -3.49
CA GLU A 102 -2.96 14.57 -4.47
C GLU A 102 -3.35 13.87 -5.78
N ASN A 103 -2.76 12.71 -6.05
CA ASN A 103 -3.04 11.95 -7.24
C ASN A 103 -4.28 11.05 -7.06
N PRO A 104 -5.33 11.21 -7.89
CA PRO A 104 -6.49 10.32 -7.88
C PRO A 104 -6.13 8.83 -8.02
N LEU A 105 -5.02 8.50 -8.68
CA LEU A 105 -4.55 7.13 -8.84
C LEU A 105 -4.09 6.51 -7.51
N ASP A 106 -3.51 7.29 -6.60
CA ASP A 106 -3.12 6.79 -5.27
C ASP A 106 -4.36 6.50 -4.43
N ASN A 107 -5.36 7.36 -4.50
CA ASN A 107 -6.64 7.13 -3.83
C ASN A 107 -7.31 5.85 -4.34
N ILE A 108 -7.33 5.65 -5.67
CA ILE A 108 -7.87 4.43 -6.29
C ILE A 108 -7.05 3.20 -5.87
N LEU A 109 -5.73 3.27 -5.88
CA LEU A 109 -4.86 2.18 -5.45
C LEU A 109 -5.19 1.74 -4.01
N HIS A 110 -5.27 2.69 -3.09
CA HIS A 110 -5.57 2.41 -1.68
C HIS A 110 -6.97 1.80 -1.50
N LEU A 111 -7.96 2.27 -2.26
CA LEU A 111 -9.29 1.65 -2.26
C LEU A 111 -9.26 0.19 -2.75
N VAL A 112 -8.56 -0.08 -3.86
CA VAL A 112 -8.41 -1.43 -4.40
C VAL A 112 -7.70 -2.35 -3.41
N VAL A 113 -6.60 -1.90 -2.81
CA VAL A 113 -5.86 -2.65 -1.79
C VAL A 113 -6.73 -2.89 -0.55
N GLY A 114 -7.49 -1.89 -0.11
CA GLY A 114 -8.41 -1.99 1.02
C GLY A 114 -9.50 -3.04 0.80
N ILE A 115 -10.15 -3.01 -0.37
CA ILE A 115 -11.15 -4.01 -0.76
C ILE A 115 -10.51 -5.40 -0.85
N TRP A 116 -9.32 -5.51 -1.46
CA TRP A 116 -8.62 -6.78 -1.60
C TRP A 116 -8.27 -7.41 -0.25
N ALA A 117 -7.78 -6.61 0.71
CA ALA A 117 -7.47 -7.04 2.06
C ALA A 117 -8.72 -7.54 2.81
N LEU A 118 -9.81 -6.76 2.79
CA LEU A 118 -11.06 -7.16 3.45
C LEU A 118 -11.69 -8.40 2.80
N TRP A 119 -11.56 -8.55 1.48
CA TRP A 119 -11.95 -9.78 0.80
C TRP A 119 -11.12 -10.98 1.27
N ALA A 120 -9.82 -10.82 1.47
CA ALA A 120 -8.96 -11.87 2.01
C ALA A 120 -9.32 -12.28 3.44
N VAL A 121 -9.76 -11.34 4.29
CA VAL A 121 -10.24 -11.60 5.68
C VAL A 121 -11.49 -12.49 5.72
N MET A 122 -12.31 -12.46 4.66
CA MET A 122 -13.48 -13.33 4.50
C MET A 122 -13.12 -14.74 4.01
N GLY A 123 -11.90 -14.94 3.51
CA GLY A 123 -11.40 -16.25 3.11
C GLY A 123 -11.16 -17.16 4.31
N LYS A 124 -11.31 -18.48 4.11
CA LYS A 124 -10.96 -19.47 5.13
C LYS A 124 -9.45 -19.51 5.31
N GLU A 125 -8.99 -19.52 6.55
CA GLU A 125 -7.60 -19.83 6.91
C GLU A 125 -7.40 -21.34 6.76
N GLU A 126 -6.35 -21.73 6.04
CA GLU A 126 -5.93 -23.13 5.87
C GLU A 126 -4.80 -23.46 6.85
#